data_AF-A0A7X4BRL0-F1
#
_entry.id   AF-A0A7X4BRL0-F1
#
_cell.length_a   1.000
_cell.length_b   1.000
_cell.length_c   1.000
_cell.angle_alpha   90.00
_cell.angle_beta   90.00
_cell.angle_gamma   90.00
#
_symmetry.space_group_name_H-M   'P 1'
#
loop_
_entity.id
_entity.type
_entity.pdbx_description
1 polymer ?
#
loop_
_entity_poly.entity_id
_entity_poly.type
_entity_poly.pdbx_seq_one_letter_code
_entity_poly.pdbx_strand_id
1 'polypeptide(L)'
;MRSGRRPVPDSDDGFAASVRAEVARASAPSLKRVVNATGVVLHTNLGRAPLAAEARRAMAAAAGYGNVEFDLGSGERGSRYDHCVELVREITGADDAVVVNNNAGAVALALTAFAAGRGVAVSHGELVEIGGGFRIPEVVEAAGARL
;
A
#
# COMPACT_ATOMS: atom_id res chain seq x y z
N MET A 1 25.60 -0.09 3.98
CA MET A 1 26.48 -1.01 3.21
C MET A 1 27.54 -0.19 2.47
N ARG A 2 28.81 -0.43 2.81
CA ARG A 2 30.09 -0.02 2.20
C ARG A 2 30.24 1.46 1.77
N SER A 3 30.61 2.28 2.76
CA SER A 3 31.44 3.49 2.61
C SER A 3 32.86 3.09 2.14
N GLY A 4 32.99 2.66 0.88
CA GLY A 4 34.28 2.60 0.21
C GLY A 4 34.53 3.94 -0.47
N ARG A 5 35.56 4.68 -0.05
CA ARG A 5 35.97 5.93 -0.70
C ARG A 5 36.33 5.59 -2.15
N ARG A 6 35.52 6.03 -3.11
CA ARG A 6 35.79 5.80 -4.53
C ARG A 6 37.07 6.56 -4.92
N PRO A 7 38.01 5.93 -5.64
CA PRO A 7 39.19 6.62 -6.12
C PRO A 7 38.77 7.79 -7.01
N VAL A 8 39.38 8.96 -6.75
CA VAL A 8 39.18 10.18 -7.52
C VAL A 8 40.01 10.04 -8.80
N PRO A 9 39.43 10.21 -10.00
CA PRO A 9 40.22 10.14 -11.24
C PRO A 9 41.26 11.26 -11.29
N ASP A 10 42.45 10.96 -11.80
CA ASP A 10 43.60 11.89 -11.83
C ASP A 10 43.54 12.93 -12.97
N SER A 11 42.61 12.80 -13.91
CA SER A 11 42.39 13.77 -14.99
C SER A 11 41.19 14.66 -14.71
N ASP A 12 41.26 15.93 -15.12
CA ASP A 12 40.14 16.88 -14.99
C ASP A 12 38.86 16.35 -15.66
N ASP A 13 38.99 15.74 -16.85
CA ASP A 13 37.87 15.11 -17.56
C ASP A 13 37.28 13.92 -16.79
N GLY A 14 38.15 13.08 -16.23
CA GLY A 14 37.75 11.95 -15.39
C GLY A 14 37.06 12.42 -14.11
N PHE A 15 37.60 13.44 -13.45
CA PHE A 15 37.01 14.04 -12.27
C PHE A 15 35.63 14.62 -12.58
N ALA A 16 35.51 15.43 -13.64
CA ALA A 16 34.25 16.02 -14.06
C ALA A 16 33.20 14.95 -14.42
N ALA A 17 33.61 13.85 -15.07
CA ALA A 17 32.73 12.72 -15.34
C ALA A 17 32.26 12.03 -14.05
N SER A 18 33.14 11.86 -13.07
CA SER A 18 32.81 11.26 -11.78
C SER A 18 31.80 12.11 -10.98
N VAL A 19 31.98 13.44 -10.98
CA VAL A 19 31.05 14.39 -10.35
C VAL A 19 29.69 14.33 -11.03
N ARG A 20 29.63 14.37 -12.36
CA ARG A 20 28.36 14.21 -13.11
C ARG A 20 27.63 12.91 -12.77
N ALA A 21 28.38 11.80 -12.66
CA ALA A 21 27.80 10.50 -12.32
C ALA A 21 27.31 10.43 -10.86
N GLU A 22 27.98 11.12 -9.93
CA GLU A 22 27.53 11.21 -8.54
C GLU A 22 26.27 12.08 -8.43
N VAL A 23 26.26 13.25 -9.07
CA VAL A 23 25.09 14.14 -9.13
C VAL A 23 23.91 13.39 -9.74
N ALA A 24 24.08 12.71 -10.88
CA ALA A 24 23.02 11.94 -11.52
C ALA A 24 22.47 10.82 -10.61
N ARG A 25 23.33 10.17 -9.81
CA ARG A 25 22.91 9.14 -8.86
C ARG A 25 22.15 9.73 -7.68
N ALA A 26 22.64 10.82 -7.12
CA ALA A 26 22.05 11.51 -5.98
C ALA A 26 20.71 12.18 -6.35
N SER A 27 20.57 12.66 -7.59
CA SER A 27 19.33 13.24 -8.11
C SER A 27 18.31 12.20 -8.59
N ALA A 28 18.69 10.93 -8.72
CA ALA A 28 17.76 9.89 -9.16
C ALA A 28 16.75 9.55 -8.05
N PRO A 29 15.45 9.37 -8.38
CA PRO A 29 14.46 8.91 -7.40
C PRO A 29 14.86 7.59 -6.76
N SER A 30 14.55 7.42 -5.47
CA SER A 30 14.76 6.14 -4.77
C SER A 30 13.81 5.05 -5.27
N LEU A 31 12.57 5.42 -5.62
CA LEU A 31 11.58 4.53 -6.22
C LEU A 31 11.76 4.48 -7.74
N LYS A 32 12.00 3.28 -8.27
CA LYS A 32 12.26 3.05 -9.71
C LYS A 32 11.44 1.88 -10.22
N ARG A 33 11.03 1.93 -11.49
CA ARG A 33 10.47 0.78 -12.18
C ARG A 33 11.53 -0.31 -12.30
N VAL A 34 11.10 -1.57 -12.10
CA VAL A 34 11.94 -2.76 -12.25
C VAL A 34 11.32 -3.75 -13.24
N VAL A 35 12.14 -4.68 -13.75
CA VAL A 35 11.67 -5.82 -14.54
C VAL A 35 11.64 -7.04 -13.61
N ASN A 36 10.46 -7.64 -13.44
CA ASN A 36 10.31 -8.85 -12.63
C ASN A 36 10.60 -10.10 -13.47
N ALA A 37 11.74 -10.75 -13.21
CA ALA A 37 12.14 -12.01 -13.83
C ALA A 37 12.13 -13.20 -12.85
N THR A 38 11.45 -13.06 -11.69
CA THR A 38 11.44 -14.08 -10.64
C THR A 38 10.41 -15.19 -10.86
N GLY A 39 9.44 -14.99 -11.75
CA GLY A 39 8.26 -15.85 -11.91
C GLY A 39 7.18 -15.66 -10.82
N VAL A 40 7.45 -14.86 -9.78
CA VAL A 40 6.47 -14.56 -8.72
C VAL A 40 5.56 -13.41 -9.16
N VAL A 41 4.27 -13.70 -9.35
CA VAL A 41 3.26 -12.72 -9.81
C VAL A 41 3.00 -11.66 -8.73
N LEU A 42 2.57 -12.07 -7.54
CA LEU A 42 2.33 -11.18 -6.40
C LEU A 42 3.59 -11.03 -5.55
N HIS A 43 4.59 -10.34 -6.09
CA HIS A 43 5.86 -10.15 -5.41
C HIS A 43 5.78 -9.00 -4.39
N THR A 44 5.75 -9.32 -3.09
CA THR A 44 5.62 -8.34 -2.00
C THR A 44 6.68 -7.24 -2.06
N ASN A 45 7.96 -7.60 -2.22
CA ASN A 45 9.05 -6.63 -2.29
C ASN A 45 9.06 -5.76 -3.56
N LEU A 46 8.40 -6.18 -4.64
CA LEU A 46 8.32 -5.43 -5.90
C LEU A 46 7.00 -4.65 -6.04
N GLY A 47 6.19 -4.59 -4.98
CA GLY A 47 4.96 -3.80 -4.96
C GLY A 47 3.67 -4.56 -5.28
N ARG A 48 3.67 -5.90 -5.19
CA ARG A 48 2.48 -6.75 -5.41
C ARG A 48 1.93 -6.63 -6.83
N ALA A 49 0.62 -6.37 -6.98
CA ALA A 49 -0.07 -6.36 -8.27
C ALA A 49 0.22 -5.06 -9.04
N PRO A 50 0.77 -5.14 -10.27
CA PRO A 50 0.80 -3.99 -11.18
C PRO A 50 -0.61 -3.56 -11.57
N LEU A 51 -0.80 -2.27 -11.79
CA LEU A 51 -2.10 -1.72 -12.22
C LEU A 51 -2.32 -1.91 -13.73
N ALA A 52 -3.56 -2.26 -14.09
CA ALA A 52 -4.03 -2.27 -15.47
C ALA A 52 -3.93 -0.87 -16.10
N ALA A 53 -3.88 -0.81 -17.43
CA ALA A 53 -3.73 0.46 -18.15
C ALA A 53 -4.90 1.42 -17.86
N GLU A 54 -6.11 0.87 -17.72
CA GLU A 54 -7.36 1.56 -17.40
C GLU A 54 -7.27 2.21 -16.01
N ALA A 55 -6.84 1.46 -15.01
CA ALA A 55 -6.67 1.95 -13.64
C ALA A 55 -5.63 3.09 -13.58
N ARG A 56 -4.51 2.95 -14.32
CA ARG A 56 -3.49 4.00 -14.41
C ARG A 56 -4.02 5.28 -15.06
N ARG A 57 -4.84 5.16 -16.11
CA ARG A 57 -5.51 6.31 -16.74
C ARG A 57 -6.48 6.99 -15.79
N ALA A 58 -7.30 6.22 -15.07
CA ALA A 58 -8.22 6.75 -14.07
C ALA A 58 -7.49 7.52 -12.95
N MET A 59 -6.40 6.94 -12.41
CA MET A 59 -5.57 7.63 -11.41
C MET A 59 -4.94 8.92 -11.93
N ALA A 60 -4.47 8.93 -13.18
CA ALA A 60 -3.92 10.13 -13.79
C ALA A 60 -4.99 11.23 -13.98
N ALA A 61 -6.21 10.85 -14.38
CA ALA A 61 -7.34 11.79 -14.46
C ALA A 61 -7.74 12.34 -13.08
N ALA A 62 -7.68 11.51 -12.04
CA ALA A 62 -7.95 11.87 -10.65
C ALA A 62 -6.81 12.65 -9.96
N ALA A 63 -5.71 12.97 -10.67
CA ALA A 63 -4.60 13.73 -10.09
C ALA A 63 -4.94 15.22 -9.89
N GLY A 64 -6.01 15.72 -10.50
CA GLY A 64 -6.58 17.05 -10.26
C GLY A 64 -7.68 17.04 -9.19
N TYR A 65 -8.51 18.09 -9.18
CA TYR A 65 -9.71 18.10 -8.35
C TYR A 65 -10.71 17.04 -8.83
N GLY A 66 -11.33 16.35 -7.88
CA GLY A 66 -12.38 15.37 -8.13
C GLY A 66 -13.45 15.44 -7.06
N ASN A 67 -14.58 14.80 -7.32
CA ASN A 67 -15.75 14.76 -6.44
C ASN A 67 -15.60 13.70 -5.33
N VAL A 68 -14.42 13.61 -4.70
CA VAL A 68 -14.07 12.58 -3.72
C VAL A 68 -15.02 12.59 -2.53
N GLU A 69 -15.45 13.76 -2.06
CA GLU A 69 -16.42 13.93 -0.97
C GLU A 69 -17.47 14.99 -1.35
N PHE A 70 -17.85 15.04 -2.61
CA PHE A 70 -18.79 16.04 -3.12
C PHE A 70 -19.83 15.39 -4.02
N ASP A 71 -21.10 15.56 -3.68
CA ASP A 71 -22.19 15.06 -4.50
C ASP A 71 -22.54 16.10 -5.59
N LEU A 72 -22.48 15.68 -6.85
CA LEU A 72 -22.72 16.57 -7.99
C LEU A 72 -24.21 16.86 -8.22
N GLY A 73 -25.11 16.03 -7.68
CA GLY A 73 -26.55 16.21 -7.80
C GLY A 73 -27.09 17.25 -6.80
N SER A 74 -26.67 17.17 -5.54
CA SER A 74 -27.05 18.09 -4.47
C SER A 74 -26.15 19.32 -4.38
N GLY A 75 -24.89 19.23 -4.81
CA GLY A 75 -23.89 20.28 -4.63
C GLY A 75 -23.37 20.38 -3.19
N GLU A 76 -23.56 19.35 -2.38
CA GLU A 76 -23.17 19.31 -0.97
C GLU A 76 -22.04 18.30 -0.71
N ARG A 77 -21.55 18.26 0.54
CA ARG A 77 -20.56 17.28 0.97
C ARG A 77 -21.19 15.87 0.93
N GLY A 78 -20.57 14.98 0.17
CA GLY A 78 -20.94 13.57 0.05
C GLY A 78 -19.97 12.63 0.78
N SER A 79 -20.23 11.32 0.69
CA SER A 79 -19.34 10.29 1.23
C SER A 79 -18.40 9.77 0.15
N ARG A 80 -17.12 9.62 0.47
CA ARG A 80 -16.16 8.99 -0.46
C ARG A 80 -16.45 7.51 -0.75
N TYR A 81 -17.23 6.87 0.12
CA TYR A 81 -17.60 5.46 -0.01
C TYR A 81 -18.61 5.23 -1.13
N ASP A 82 -19.38 6.25 -1.50
CA ASP A 82 -20.42 6.17 -2.54
C ASP A 82 -19.84 5.70 -3.89
N HIS A 83 -18.54 5.97 -4.12
CA HIS A 83 -17.83 5.57 -5.34
C HIS A 83 -17.43 4.09 -5.40
N CYS A 84 -17.38 3.37 -4.27
CA CYS A 84 -16.86 2.00 -4.22
C CYS A 84 -17.78 0.97 -3.55
N VAL A 85 -18.65 1.39 -2.63
CA VAL A 85 -19.50 0.46 -1.87
C VAL A 85 -20.44 -0.31 -2.77
N GLU A 86 -21.13 0.35 -3.71
CA GLU A 86 -22.05 -0.33 -4.62
C GLU A 86 -21.35 -1.38 -5.49
N LEU A 87 -20.14 -1.08 -5.98
CA LEU A 87 -19.34 -2.05 -6.75
C LEU A 87 -18.94 -3.26 -5.89
N VAL A 88 -18.58 -3.04 -4.62
CA VAL A 88 -18.24 -4.14 -3.71
C VAL A 88 -19.48 -4.98 -3.40
N ARG A 89 -20.62 -4.35 -3.14
CA ARG A 89 -21.91 -5.04 -2.92
C ARG A 89 -22.31 -5.87 -4.13
N GLU A 90 -22.18 -5.33 -5.34
CA GLU A 90 -22.48 -6.04 -6.59
C GLU A 90 -21.61 -7.30 -6.75
N ILE A 91 -20.30 -7.20 -6.53
CA ILE A 91 -19.37 -8.32 -6.73
C ILE A 91 -19.47 -9.38 -5.63
N THR A 92 -19.82 -8.99 -4.40
CA THR A 92 -19.82 -9.88 -3.23
C THR A 92 -21.21 -10.39 -2.84
N GLY A 93 -22.28 -9.69 -3.22
CA GLY A 93 -23.64 -9.93 -2.74
C GLY A 93 -23.87 -9.51 -1.28
N ALA A 94 -22.94 -8.77 -0.67
CA ALA A 94 -23.08 -8.30 0.71
C ALA A 94 -24.10 -7.15 0.85
N ASP A 95 -24.74 -7.06 2.01
CA ASP A 95 -25.71 -6.00 2.31
C ASP A 95 -25.08 -4.60 2.29
N ASP A 96 -23.82 -4.49 2.74
CA ASP A 96 -23.04 -3.25 2.80
C ASP A 96 -21.52 -3.56 2.76
N ALA A 97 -20.69 -2.53 2.62
CA ALA A 97 -19.24 -2.65 2.57
C ALA A 97 -18.51 -1.44 3.18
N VAL A 98 -17.29 -1.68 3.67
CA VAL A 98 -16.35 -0.62 4.06
C VAL A 98 -14.97 -0.91 3.47
N VAL A 99 -14.33 0.12 2.90
CA VAL A 99 -12.98 0.02 2.34
C VAL A 99 -12.01 0.83 3.19
N VAL A 100 -11.09 0.15 3.85
CA VAL A 100 -10.05 0.79 4.65
C VAL A 100 -8.68 0.68 3.97
N ASN A 101 -7.67 1.33 4.54
CA ASN A 101 -6.32 1.43 3.98
C ASN A 101 -5.74 0.08 3.49
N ASN A 102 -5.88 -0.99 4.28
CA ASN A 102 -5.44 -2.33 3.91
C ASN A 102 -6.14 -3.40 4.78
N ASN A 103 -5.92 -4.67 4.46
CA ASN A 103 -6.53 -5.78 5.20
C ASN A 103 -6.10 -5.86 6.68
N ALA A 104 -4.86 -5.47 7.01
CA ALA A 104 -4.41 -5.44 8.42
C ALA A 104 -5.25 -4.45 9.24
N GLY A 105 -5.51 -3.26 8.68
CA GLY A 105 -6.42 -2.27 9.25
C GLY A 105 -7.87 -2.76 9.30
N ALA A 106 -8.31 -3.54 8.32
CA ALA A 106 -9.66 -4.12 8.30
C ALA A 106 -9.87 -5.10 9.46
N VAL A 107 -8.91 -6.02 9.66
CA VAL A 107 -8.93 -6.97 10.79
C VAL A 107 -8.92 -6.22 12.13
N ALA A 108 -8.02 -5.24 12.28
CA ALA A 108 -7.95 -4.45 13.50
C ALA A 108 -9.26 -3.69 13.78
N LEU A 109 -9.87 -3.07 12.75
CA LEU A 109 -11.14 -2.35 12.86
C LEU A 109 -12.28 -3.30 13.25
N ALA A 110 -12.39 -4.45 12.60
CA ALA A 110 -13.43 -5.44 12.90
C ALA A 110 -13.31 -5.96 14.34
N LEU A 111 -12.10 -6.32 14.78
CA LEU A 111 -11.86 -6.79 16.14
C LEU A 111 -12.16 -5.71 17.18
N THR A 112 -11.75 -4.47 16.93
CA THR A 112 -12.04 -3.33 17.82
C THR A 112 -13.55 -3.10 17.94
N ALA A 113 -14.26 -3.13 16.81
CA ALA A 113 -15.69 -2.87 16.77
C ALA A 113 -16.52 -3.97 17.44
N PHE A 114 -16.15 -5.24 17.26
CA PHE A 114 -17.00 -6.38 17.65
C PHE A 114 -16.49 -7.18 18.85
N ALA A 115 -15.20 -7.12 19.17
CA ALA A 115 -14.57 -8.01 20.15
C ALA A 115 -13.81 -7.28 21.28
N ALA A 116 -13.78 -5.95 21.31
CA ALA A 116 -13.15 -5.21 22.39
C ALA A 116 -13.67 -5.67 23.77
N GLY A 117 -12.74 -6.05 24.66
CA GLY A 117 -13.02 -6.59 25.99
C GLY A 117 -13.49 -8.05 26.04
N ARG A 118 -13.63 -8.73 24.90
CA ARG A 118 -14.15 -10.10 24.75
C ARG A 118 -13.07 -11.08 24.28
N GLY A 119 -13.41 -12.37 24.30
CA GLY A 119 -12.60 -13.43 23.71
C GLY A 119 -12.85 -13.59 22.21
N VAL A 120 -11.82 -13.96 21.45
CA VAL A 120 -11.86 -14.20 20.00
C VAL A 120 -11.34 -15.61 19.73
N ALA A 121 -12.23 -16.51 19.32
CA ALA A 121 -11.83 -17.85 18.94
C ALA A 121 -11.08 -17.82 17.60
N VAL A 122 -9.85 -18.34 17.59
CA VAL A 122 -9.01 -18.49 16.40
C VAL A 122 -8.37 -19.88 16.41
N SER A 123 -8.35 -20.58 15.28
CA SER A 123 -7.65 -21.85 15.19
C SER A 123 -6.14 -21.64 15.38
N HIS A 124 -5.46 -22.57 16.03
CA HIS A 124 -4.01 -22.47 16.22
C HIS A 124 -3.24 -22.39 14.89
N GLY A 125 -3.76 -23.04 13.84
CA GLY A 125 -3.20 -22.97 12.49
C GLY A 125 -3.44 -21.64 11.75
N GLU A 126 -4.30 -20.77 12.29
CA GLU A 126 -4.64 -19.46 11.72
C GLU A 126 -3.89 -18.31 12.41
N LEU A 127 -3.05 -18.61 13.40
CA LEU A 127 -2.15 -17.65 14.07
C LEU A 127 -0.95 -17.31 13.17
N VAL A 128 -1.25 -16.84 11.96
CA VAL A 128 -0.29 -16.57 10.89
C VAL A 128 0.50 -15.29 11.14
N GLU A 129 1.70 -15.27 10.56
CA GLU A 129 2.50 -14.07 10.36
C GLU A 129 2.58 -13.78 8.86
N ILE A 130 2.17 -12.58 8.44
CA ILE A 130 2.19 -12.16 7.04
C ILE A 130 3.18 -11.01 6.88
N GLY A 131 4.18 -11.21 6.03
CA GLY A 131 5.29 -10.25 5.90
C GLY A 131 6.21 -10.30 7.13
N GLY A 132 6.74 -9.15 7.54
CA GLY A 132 7.64 -9.04 8.70
C GLY A 132 7.07 -8.20 9.85
N GLY A 133 5.74 -8.05 9.94
CA GLY A 133 5.14 -7.16 10.94
C GLY A 133 3.63 -7.24 11.13
N PHE A 134 2.95 -8.27 10.62
CA PHE A 134 1.53 -8.51 10.90
C PHE A 134 1.34 -9.91 11.46
N ARG A 135 0.94 -9.99 12.73
CA ARG A 135 0.75 -11.23 13.49
C ARG A 135 -0.61 -11.21 14.17
N ILE A 136 -1.40 -12.28 13.98
CA ILE A 136 -2.77 -12.34 14.51
C ILE A 136 -2.85 -12.11 16.03
N PRO A 137 -2.00 -12.74 16.88
CA PRO A 137 -2.06 -12.50 18.32
C PRO A 137 -1.85 -11.04 18.71
N GLU A 138 -0.84 -10.38 18.13
CA GLU A 138 -0.51 -8.99 18.42
C GLU A 138 -1.64 -8.04 17.98
N VAL A 139 -2.32 -8.35 16.88
CA VAL A 139 -3.45 -7.55 16.38
C VAL A 139 -4.69 -7.72 17.25
N VAL A 140 -4.97 -8.93 17.74
CA VAL A 140 -6.08 -9.20 18.67
C VAL A 140 -5.87 -8.45 19.98
N GLU A 141 -4.65 -8.51 20.53
CA GLU A 141 -4.29 -7.77 21.75
C GLU A 141 -4.38 -6.25 21.54
N ALA A 142 -3.85 -5.74 20.44
CA ALA A 142 -3.92 -4.31 20.11
C ALA A 142 -5.36 -3.79 19.90
N ALA A 143 -6.28 -4.65 19.47
CA ALA A 143 -7.70 -4.35 19.36
C ALA A 143 -8.44 -4.41 20.72
N GLY A 144 -7.74 -4.68 21.83
CA GLY A 144 -8.31 -4.80 23.16
C GLY A 144 -9.11 -6.08 23.39
N ALA A 145 -8.91 -7.10 22.56
CA ALA A 145 -9.53 -8.40 22.67
C ALA A 145 -8.54 -9.44 23.25
N ARG A 146 -9.05 -10.61 23.62
CA ARG A 146 -8.25 -11.74 24.11
C ARG A 146 -8.43 -12.92 23.17
N LEU A 147 -7.34 -13.64 22.87
CA LEU A 147 -7.41 -14.96 22.23
C LEU A 147 -8.03 -15.99 23.17
#